data_AF-A0A1U7VVK6-F1
#
_entry.id   AF-A0A1U7VVK6-F1
#
_cell.length_a   1.000
_cell.length_b   1.000
_cell.length_c   1.000
_cell.angle_alpha   90.00
_cell.angle_beta   90.00
_cell.angle_gamma   90.00
#
_symmetry.space_group_name_H-M   'P 1'
#
loop_
_entity.id
_entity.type
_entity.pdbx_description
1 polymer ?
#
loop_
_entity_poly.entity_id
_entity_poly.type
_entity_poly.pdbx_seq_one_letter_code
_entity_poly.pdbx_strand_id
1 'polypeptide(L)'
;MWALKKFNLEWVVAANLRVAQLFELDEFRYHAYTSSSLYKEKMKYLHDKYIYNKKFKEGDLVLLFNSQLRMFSAKLKSKWSGPFEVVNVTPFGVLDLKNKNDKSDSCNCLESVYIVLSSN
;
A
#
# COMPACT_ATOMS: atom_id res chain seq x y z
N MET A 1 -54.41 31.63 -10.35
CA MET A 1 -53.81 30.32 -10.00
C MET A 1 -52.58 30.00 -10.89
N TRP A 2 -51.57 30.88 -10.92
CA TRP A 2 -50.38 30.78 -11.80
C TRP A 2 -49.08 30.55 -11.02
N ALA A 3 -48.98 31.10 -9.81
CA ALA A 3 -47.82 30.95 -8.92
C ALA A 3 -47.50 29.49 -8.56
N LEU A 4 -48.52 28.66 -8.27
CA LEU A 4 -48.32 27.24 -7.95
C LEU A 4 -47.75 26.44 -9.13
N LYS A 5 -48.20 26.74 -10.36
CA LYS A 5 -47.69 26.05 -11.57
C LYS A 5 -46.22 26.40 -11.83
N LYS A 6 -45.85 27.67 -11.63
CA LYS A 6 -44.47 28.14 -11.78
C LYS A 6 -43.54 27.49 -10.75
N PHE A 7 -43.95 27.47 -9.47
CA PHE A 7 -43.17 26.85 -8.40
C PHE A 7 -42.92 25.35 -8.63
N ASN A 8 -43.94 24.61 -9.07
CA ASN A 8 -43.79 23.18 -9.37
C ASN A 8 -42.83 22.94 -10.56
N LEU A 9 -42.87 23.77 -11.59
CA LEU A 9 -41.95 23.68 -12.74
C LEU A 9 -40.50 23.92 -12.30
N GLU A 10 -40.26 24.98 -11.52
CA GLU A 10 -38.93 25.31 -10.99
C GLU A 10 -38.39 24.20 -10.08
N TRP A 11 -39.26 23.56 -9.29
CA TRP A 11 -38.88 22.42 -8.45
C TRP A 11 -38.46 21.20 -9.27
N VAL A 12 -39.18 20.87 -10.35
CA VAL A 12 -38.81 19.75 -11.26
C VAL A 12 -37.48 20.02 -11.94
N VAL A 13 -37.24 21.25 -12.39
CA VAL A 13 -35.95 21.64 -13.00
C VAL A 13 -34.82 21.51 -11.97
N ALA A 14 -35.02 22.00 -10.75
CA ALA A 14 -34.03 21.88 -9.67
C ALA A 14 -33.76 20.41 -9.28
N ALA A 15 -34.80 19.57 -9.26
CA ALA A 15 -34.66 18.14 -9.00
C ALA A 15 -33.84 17.44 -10.09
N ASN A 16 -34.14 17.69 -11.36
CA ASN A 16 -33.41 17.13 -12.49
C ASN A 16 -31.95 17.57 -12.51
N LEU A 17 -31.66 18.84 -12.19
CA LEU A 17 -30.29 19.34 -12.09
C LEU A 17 -29.50 18.62 -11.00
N ARG A 18 -30.10 18.40 -9.82
CA ARG A 18 -29.45 17.65 -8.73
C ARG A 18 -29.19 16.19 -9.13
N VAL A 19 -30.13 15.56 -9.82
CA VAL A 19 -29.96 14.19 -10.31
C VAL A 19 -28.83 14.12 -11.34
N ALA A 20 -28.73 15.08 -12.27
CA ALA A 20 -27.63 15.16 -13.23
C ALA A 20 -26.28 15.30 -12.53
N GLN A 21 -26.17 16.21 -11.55
CA GLN A 21 -24.95 16.37 -10.74
C GLN A 21 -24.56 15.09 -9.99
N LEU A 22 -25.54 14.34 -9.49
CA LEU A 22 -25.27 13.06 -8.82
C LEU A 22 -24.72 12.02 -9.79
N PHE A 23 -25.24 11.95 -11.01
CA PHE A 23 -24.72 11.04 -12.03
C PHE A 23 -23.29 11.40 -12.44
N GLU A 24 -22.98 12.68 -12.62
CA GLU A 24 -21.61 13.13 -12.89
C GLU A 24 -20.65 12.70 -11.77
N LEU A 25 -21.05 12.88 -10.50
CA LEU A 25 -20.26 12.45 -9.35
C LEU A 25 -20.05 10.94 -9.30
N ASP A 26 -21.06 10.16 -9.68
CA ASP A 26 -20.97 8.70 -9.70
C ASP A 26 -20.02 8.22 -10.81
N GLU A 27 -20.04 8.85 -11.97
CA GLU A 27 -19.10 8.61 -13.06
C GLU A 27 -17.66 8.92 -12.63
N PHE A 28 -17.42 10.05 -11.96
CA PHE A 28 -16.08 10.36 -11.42
C PHE A 28 -15.60 9.32 -10.41
N ARG A 29 -16.48 8.88 -9.50
CA ARG A 29 -16.15 7.83 -8.52
C ARG A 29 -15.82 6.52 -9.22
N TYR A 30 -16.62 6.13 -10.20
CA TYR A 30 -16.40 4.92 -10.98
C TYR A 30 -15.03 4.94 -11.67
N HIS A 31 -14.67 6.06 -12.31
CA HIS A 31 -13.34 6.23 -12.91
C HIS A 31 -12.21 6.18 -11.89
N ALA A 32 -12.37 6.84 -10.74
CA ALA A 32 -11.38 6.82 -9.67
C ALA A 32 -11.15 5.40 -9.12
N TYR A 33 -12.21 4.63 -8.90
CA TYR A 33 -12.10 3.27 -8.39
C TYR A 33 -11.54 2.30 -9.42
N THR A 34 -11.95 2.41 -10.68
CA THR A 34 -11.44 1.59 -11.78
C THR A 34 -9.95 1.84 -11.98
N SER A 35 -9.53 3.11 -12.04
CA SER A 35 -8.11 3.46 -12.18
C SER A 35 -7.26 3.03 -10.97
N SER A 36 -7.77 3.20 -9.75
CA SER A 36 -7.09 2.73 -8.53
C SER A 36 -6.91 1.20 -8.52
N SER A 37 -7.93 0.46 -8.93
CA SER A 37 -7.89 -1.01 -8.99
C SER A 37 -6.89 -1.47 -10.05
N LEU A 38 -6.94 -0.91 -11.25
CA LEU A 38 -5.97 -1.19 -12.32
C LEU A 38 -4.53 -0.88 -11.92
N TYR A 39 -4.30 0.20 -11.16
CA TYR A 39 -2.98 0.53 -10.65
C TYR A 39 -2.48 -0.53 -9.67
N LYS A 40 -3.32 -0.96 -8.71
CA LYS A 40 -2.98 -2.02 -7.76
C LYS A 40 -2.66 -3.34 -8.46
N GLU A 41 -3.45 -3.72 -9.46
CA GLU A 41 -3.21 -4.93 -10.25
C GLU A 41 -1.89 -4.87 -11.03
N LYS A 42 -1.61 -3.75 -11.69
CA LYS A 42 -0.32 -3.54 -12.38
C LYS A 42 0.85 -3.60 -11.42
N MET A 43 0.73 -2.94 -10.26
CA MET A 43 1.78 -2.98 -9.25
C MET A 43 1.99 -4.37 -8.69
N LYS A 44 0.92 -5.13 -8.46
CA LYS A 44 1.01 -6.54 -8.05
C LYS A 44 1.73 -7.37 -9.11
N TYR A 45 1.35 -7.25 -10.38
CA TYR A 45 2.01 -7.96 -11.48
C TYR A 45 3.51 -7.64 -11.56
N LEU A 46 3.88 -6.35 -11.47
CA LEU A 46 5.28 -5.94 -11.47
C LEU A 46 6.00 -6.48 -10.23
N HIS A 47 5.37 -6.42 -9.07
CA HIS A 47 5.92 -6.95 -7.83
C HIS A 47 6.19 -8.45 -7.95
N ASP A 48 5.19 -9.24 -8.34
CA ASP A 48 5.30 -10.70 -8.50
C ASP A 48 6.30 -11.08 -9.60
N LYS A 49 6.45 -10.25 -10.64
CA LYS A 49 7.43 -10.48 -11.72
C LYS A 49 8.87 -10.23 -11.29
N TYR A 50 9.10 -9.22 -10.45
CA TYR A 50 10.44 -8.77 -10.06
C TYR A 50 10.84 -9.16 -8.64
N ILE A 51 9.97 -9.85 -7.89
CA ILE A 51 10.32 -10.39 -6.58
C ILE A 51 11.41 -11.45 -6.77
N TYR A 52 12.61 -11.12 -6.32
CA TYR A 52 13.72 -12.05 -6.37
C TYR A 52 13.58 -13.01 -5.19
N ASN A 53 13.35 -14.29 -5.49
CA ASN A 53 13.29 -15.37 -4.51
C ASN A 53 14.69 -15.64 -3.94
N LYS A 54 15.16 -14.79 -3.04
CA LYS A 54 16.39 -15.03 -2.29
C LYS A 54 16.12 -16.09 -1.23
N LYS A 55 16.86 -17.21 -1.31
CA LYS A 55 16.88 -18.22 -0.25
C LYS A 55 17.88 -17.77 0.81
N PHE A 56 17.39 -17.50 2.00
CA PHE A 56 18.21 -17.21 3.16
C PHE A 56 18.67 -18.49 3.83
N LYS A 57 19.84 -18.44 4.44
CA LYS A 57 20.35 -19.49 5.33
C LYS A 57 20.49 -18.93 6.73
N GLU A 58 20.45 -19.82 7.71
CA GLU A 58 20.76 -19.48 9.09
C GLU A 58 22.20 -18.93 9.17
N GLY A 59 22.39 -17.85 9.91
CA GLY A 59 23.65 -17.10 10.00
C GLY A 59 23.86 -16.00 8.96
N ASP A 60 22.96 -15.83 7.97
CA ASP A 60 23.05 -14.72 7.02
C ASP A 60 22.79 -13.37 7.72
N LEU A 61 23.56 -12.36 7.35
CA LEU A 61 23.33 -10.98 7.78
C LEU A 61 22.41 -10.24 6.80
N VAL A 62 21.34 -9.64 7.32
CA VAL A 62 20.32 -8.94 6.55
C VAL A 62 20.02 -7.56 7.13
N LEU A 63 19.61 -6.64 6.27
CA LEU A 63 19.11 -5.32 6.66
C LEU A 63 17.59 -5.30 6.53
N LEU A 64 16.91 -4.74 7.54
CA LEU A 64 15.45 -4.66 7.56
C LEU A 64 14.99 -3.31 7.02
N PHE A 65 14.18 -3.29 5.97
CA PHE A 65 13.55 -2.06 5.50
C PHE A 65 12.29 -1.74 6.30
N ASN A 66 12.20 -0.51 6.83
CA ASN A 66 10.99 -0.04 7.48
C ASN A 66 10.03 0.57 6.44
N SER A 67 8.96 -0.17 6.11
CA SER A 67 7.92 0.28 5.19
C SER A 67 7.02 1.38 5.77
N GLN A 68 6.96 1.53 7.09
CA GLN A 68 6.08 2.51 7.74
C GLN A 68 6.49 3.93 7.33
N LEU A 69 5.58 4.61 6.64
CA LEU A 69 5.72 6.01 6.27
C LEU A 69 5.56 6.88 7.52
N ARG A 70 6.67 7.19 8.17
CA ARG A 70 6.70 8.31 9.12
C ARG A 70 6.77 9.60 8.32
N MET A 71 5.70 10.41 8.38
CA MET A 71 5.72 11.78 7.86
C MET A 71 6.69 12.60 8.72
N PHE A 72 7.95 12.67 8.30
CA PHE A 72 8.97 13.44 9.00
C PHE A 72 8.92 14.90 8.52
N SER A 73 8.83 15.87 9.42
CA SER A 73 9.10 17.30 9.11
C SER A 73 10.61 17.64 9.13
N ALA A 74 11.44 16.63 9.34
CA ALA A 74 12.90 16.72 9.46
C ALA A 74 13.59 16.04 8.28
N LYS A 75 14.93 16.15 8.21
CA LYS A 75 15.77 15.58 7.15
C LYS A 75 15.48 14.10 6.94
N LEU A 76 15.31 13.70 5.67
CA LEU A 76 15.04 12.32 5.27
C LEU A 76 16.17 11.40 5.74
N LYS A 77 15.88 10.48 6.67
CA LYS A 77 16.80 9.42 7.08
C LYS A 77 16.59 8.17 6.23
N SER A 78 17.62 7.34 6.08
CA SER A 78 17.46 6.02 5.45
C SER A 78 16.45 5.19 6.23
N LYS A 79 15.61 4.44 5.50
CA LYS A 79 14.59 3.55 6.08
C LYS A 79 15.12 2.18 6.51
N TRP A 80 16.39 1.92 6.26
CA TRP A 80 17.06 0.67 6.60
C TRP A 80 17.42 0.66 8.08
N SER A 81 16.95 -0.36 8.78
CA SER A 81 17.38 -0.71 10.14
C SER A 81 18.54 -1.68 10.05
N GLY A 82 19.40 -1.66 11.08
CA GLY A 82 20.75 -2.22 11.09
C GLY A 82 20.90 -3.71 10.75
N PRO A 83 22.11 -4.27 10.89
CA PRO A 83 22.36 -5.67 10.53
C PRO A 83 21.68 -6.60 11.54
N PHE A 84 20.89 -7.52 11.02
CA PHE A 84 20.26 -8.61 11.75
C PHE A 84 20.82 -9.94 11.27
N GLU A 85 20.97 -10.89 12.18
CA GLU A 85 21.33 -12.26 11.87
C GLU A 85 20.06 -13.10 11.73
N VAL A 86 20.00 -13.92 10.68
CA VAL A 86 18.91 -14.89 10.49
C VAL A 86 19.14 -16.07 11.43
N VAL A 87 18.25 -16.25 12.40
CA VAL A 87 18.31 -17.34 13.37
C VAL A 87 17.67 -18.59 12.80
N ASN A 88 16.43 -18.47 12.30
CA ASN A 88 15.66 -19.57 11.75
C ASN A 88 14.91 -19.14 10.49
N VAL A 89 14.75 -20.09 9.57
CA VAL A 89 13.96 -19.92 8.35
C VAL A 89 12.80 -20.92 8.38
N THR A 90 11.57 -20.43 8.49
CA THR A 90 10.39 -21.30 8.42
C THR A 90 10.04 -21.63 6.96
N PRO A 91 9.44 -22.81 6.68
CA PRO A 91 9.02 -23.18 5.33
C PRO A 91 7.94 -22.26 4.75
N PHE A 92 7.25 -21.49 5.61
CA PHE A 92 6.25 -20.49 5.23
C PHE A 92 6.87 -19.12 4.86
N GLY A 93 8.20 -19.00 4.84
CA GLY A 93 8.88 -17.76 4.42
C GLY A 93 8.95 -16.68 5.51
N VAL A 94 8.69 -17.03 6.77
CA VAL A 94 8.96 -16.14 7.91
C VAL A 94 10.39 -16.35 8.38
N LEU A 95 11.13 -15.26 8.53
CA LEU A 95 12.48 -15.21 9.08
C LEU A 95 12.43 -14.70 10.52
N ASP A 96 13.09 -15.44 11.41
CA ASP A 96 13.39 -14.96 12.76
C ASP A 96 14.73 -14.24 12.73
N LEU A 97 14.71 -12.95 13.05
CA LEU A 97 15.86 -12.07 13.02
C LEU A 97 16.30 -11.76 14.44
N LYS A 98 17.62 -11.80 14.67
CA LYS A 98 18.23 -11.40 15.94
C LYS A 98 19.19 -10.24 15.74
N ASN A 99 19.05 -9.22 16.57
CA ASN A 99 20.02 -8.13 16.67
C ASN A 99 21.04 -8.43 17.78
N LYS A 100 22.22 -7.80 17.72
CA LYS A 100 23.27 -7.83 18.77
C LYS A 100 22.78 -7.42 20.16
N ASN A 101 21.64 -6.73 20.25
CA ASN A 101 21.01 -6.31 21.50
C ASN A 101 19.99 -7.33 22.04
N ASP A 102 20.03 -8.59 21.60
CA ASP A 102 19.11 -9.69 21.95
C ASP A 102 17.62 -9.43 21.66
N LYS A 103 17.30 -8.41 20.87
CA LYS A 103 15.94 -8.20 20.36
C LYS A 103 15.69 -9.15 19.20
N SER A 104 14.66 -9.99 19.36
CA SER A 104 14.13 -10.88 18.34
C SER A 104 12.98 -10.19 17.61
N ASP A 105 13.12 -10.04 16.29
CA ASP A 105 12.07 -9.54 15.42
C ASP A 105 11.70 -10.64 14.41
N SER A 106 10.41 -10.90 14.20
CA SER A 106 9.95 -11.81 13.15
C SER A 106 9.53 -11.00 11.94
N CYS A 107 9.96 -11.41 10.74
CA CYS A 107 9.64 -10.71 9.50
C CYS A 107 9.17 -11.72 8.45
N ASN A 108 7.99 -11.45 7.86
CA ASN A 108 7.43 -12.29 6.82
C ASN A 108 7.97 -11.85 5.45
N CYS A 109 8.77 -12.69 4.78
CA CYS A 109 9.30 -12.37 3.45
C CYS A 109 8.26 -12.40 2.32
N LEU A 110 7.05 -12.93 2.58
CA LEU A 110 5.96 -12.97 1.59
C LEU A 110 5.11 -11.70 1.59
N GLU A 111 5.07 -10.95 2.69
CA GLU A 111 4.29 -9.70 2.81
C GLU A 111 5.18 -8.47 3.02
N SER A 112 6.41 -8.68 3.52
CA SER A 112 7.38 -7.62 3.73
C SER A 112 8.26 -7.52 2.50
N VAL A 113 7.82 -6.64 1.59
CA VAL A 113 8.71 -6.11 0.57
C VAL A 113 9.97 -5.57 1.28
N TYR A 114 11.14 -5.96 0.77
CA TYR A 114 12.47 -5.43 1.10
C TYR A 114 13.21 -6.04 2.33
N ILE A 115 13.67 -7.29 2.19
CA ILE A 115 14.90 -7.77 2.83
C ILE A 115 15.89 -8.17 1.73
N VAL A 116 16.66 -7.24 1.18
CA VAL A 116 17.88 -7.56 0.41
C VAL A 116 18.78 -6.34 0.58
N LEU A 117 19.91 -6.42 1.27
CA LEU A 117 21.19 -6.87 0.73
C LEU A 117 22.04 -7.46 1.87
N SER A 118 22.60 -8.65 1.65
CA SER A 118 23.81 -9.07 2.37
C SER A 118 24.94 -8.28 1.73
N SER A 119 25.68 -7.50 2.51
CA SER A 119 26.97 -6.99 2.08
C SER A 119 27.86 -8.21 1.83
N ASN A 120 28.40 -8.34 0.61
CA ASN A 120 29.56 -9.20 0.35
C ASN A 120 30.75 -8.70 1.18
#